data_AF-A0A9P4QLA7-F1
#
_entry.id   AF-A0A9P4QLA7-F1
#
_cell.length_a   1.000
_cell.length_b   1.000
_cell.length_c   1.000
_cell.angle_alpha   90.00
_cell.angle_beta   90.00
_cell.angle_gamma   90.00
#
_symmetry.space_group_name_H-M   'P 1'
#
loop_
_entity.id
_entity.type
_entity.pdbx_description
1 polymer ?
#
loop_
_entity_poly.entity_id
_entity_poly.type
_entity_poly.pdbx_seq_one_letter_code
_entity_poly.pdbx_strand_id
1 'polypeptide(L)'
;TGIAPLQPNIILQRYAKGSPEASDSSASSSSVYSGKDWLKIETLLHKVAKDEGSKELRKISRSLHHISVQNQLLHHENQRLAEILKTQKKHKNKSKALEFQPRKDYHGGAEFFSPSRVEKARSDQKAKQEAEKAEELRKAEMVELRHANKLYKEKIAQERREQQEKEKAEQDRLKSEKTKEVAERKAQRQRDKQARDAEKAVQLLQRGKRKASQPTEPKKKQNRGAVGARHDVVAVTPPPAPRTHKTRSGRTATLYN
;
A
#
# COMPACT_ATOMS: atom_id res chain seq x y z
N THR A 1 31.28 49.12 58.70
CA THR A 1 30.07 48.52 59.31
C THR A 1 29.89 47.13 58.73
N GLY A 2 30.42 46.12 59.43
CA GLY A 2 30.36 44.73 58.96
C GLY A 2 29.01 44.11 59.30
N ILE A 3 28.23 43.76 58.29
CA ILE A 3 27.00 42.98 58.47
C ILE A 3 27.40 41.51 58.33
N ALA A 4 27.86 40.92 59.44
CA ALA A 4 27.83 39.48 59.61
C ALA A 4 26.42 39.09 60.09
N PRO A 5 25.80 38.02 59.57
CA PRO A 5 24.53 37.56 60.13
C PRO A 5 24.78 37.14 61.59
N LEU A 6 24.10 37.80 62.54
CA LEU A 6 24.25 37.57 63.97
C LEU A 6 23.91 36.13 64.41
N GLN A 7 23.25 35.34 63.55
CA GLN A 7 22.83 33.98 63.87
C GLN A 7 23.06 33.02 62.66
N PRO A 8 24.12 32.20 62.68
CA PRO A 8 24.43 31.26 61.58
C PRO A 8 23.38 30.14 61.45
N ASN A 9 22.69 29.81 62.54
CA ASN A 9 21.71 28.72 62.59
C ASN A 9 20.47 28.97 61.74
N ILE A 10 20.09 30.23 61.49
CA ILE A 10 18.95 30.57 60.63
C ILE A 10 19.21 30.15 59.18
N ILE A 11 20.47 30.30 58.72
CA ILE A 11 20.88 29.87 57.39
C ILE A 11 20.84 28.34 57.31
N LEU A 12 21.34 27.65 58.34
CA LEU A 12 21.36 26.19 58.40
C LEU A 12 19.94 25.57 58.46
N GLN A 13 19.00 26.21 59.18
CA GLN A 13 17.60 25.75 59.24
C GLN A 13 16.88 25.80 57.90
N ARG A 14 17.26 26.69 56.97
CA ARG A 14 16.69 26.72 55.61
C ARG A 14 17.00 25.45 54.81
N TYR A 15 18.10 24.77 55.16
CA TYR A 15 18.52 23.51 54.54
C TYR A 15 18.10 22.28 55.37
N ALA A 16 17.64 22.46 56.60
CA ALA A 16 17.10 21.40 57.47
C ALA A 16 15.63 21.06 57.15
N LYS A 17 15.15 21.29 55.93
CA LYS A 17 13.93 20.62 55.47
C LYS A 17 14.27 19.14 55.41
N GLY A 18 13.60 18.37 56.27
CA GLY A 18 13.69 16.91 56.27
C GLY A 18 13.62 16.42 54.84
N SER A 19 14.58 15.56 54.49
CA SER A 19 14.55 14.78 53.26
C SER A 19 13.10 14.37 53.01
N PRO A 20 12.50 14.64 51.85
CA PRO A 20 11.25 13.98 51.51
C PRO A 20 11.56 12.50 51.68
N GLU A 21 10.96 11.90 52.69
CA GLU A 21 10.98 10.48 52.92
C GLU A 21 10.58 9.89 51.57
N ALA A 22 11.54 9.24 50.91
CA ALA A 22 11.26 8.57 49.66
C ALA A 22 10.09 7.65 49.99
N SER A 23 8.92 7.95 49.44
CA SER A 23 7.79 7.05 49.52
C SER A 23 8.27 5.76 48.89
N ASP A 24 8.68 4.82 49.72
CA ASP A 24 8.88 3.44 49.34
C ASP A 24 7.49 2.90 49.03
N SER A 25 7.01 3.25 47.83
CA SER A 25 5.88 2.62 47.19
C SER A 25 6.13 1.13 47.29
N SER A 26 5.32 0.47 48.13
CA SER A 26 5.18 -0.97 48.23
C SER A 26 5.38 -1.60 46.85
N ALA A 27 6.55 -2.22 46.67
CA ALA A 27 6.99 -2.72 45.38
C ALA A 27 6.11 -3.93 45.03
N SER A 28 5.15 -3.71 44.13
CA SER A 28 4.39 -4.77 43.50
C SER A 28 5.37 -5.71 42.79
N SER A 29 5.34 -7.00 43.14
CA SER A 29 6.28 -8.05 42.67
C SER A 29 6.32 -8.27 41.14
N SER A 30 5.51 -7.56 40.36
CA SER A 30 5.45 -7.64 38.89
C SER A 30 6.03 -6.42 38.16
N SER A 31 6.53 -5.41 38.87
CA SER A 31 7.04 -4.17 38.25
C SER A 31 8.47 -4.33 37.73
N VAL A 32 8.69 -3.97 36.46
CA VAL A 32 10.01 -3.99 35.81
C VAL A 32 10.78 -2.73 36.23
N TYR A 33 11.98 -2.91 36.79
CA TYR A 33 12.86 -1.79 37.13
C TYR A 33 13.28 -1.02 35.87
N SER A 34 13.17 0.31 35.93
CA SER A 34 13.65 1.17 34.85
C SER A 34 15.18 1.11 34.77
N GLY A 35 15.78 1.33 33.60
CA GLY A 35 17.25 1.39 33.44
C GLY A 35 17.93 2.49 34.29
N LYS A 36 17.15 3.44 34.83
CA LYS A 36 17.58 4.47 35.79
C LYS A 36 17.68 3.95 37.22
N ASP A 37 16.98 2.86 37.55
CA ASP A 37 16.97 2.20 38.87
C ASP A 37 18.03 1.08 38.96
N TRP A 38 19.16 1.22 38.25
CA TRP A 38 20.18 0.17 38.18
C TRP A 38 20.75 -0.22 39.55
N LEU A 39 20.81 0.71 40.51
CA LEU A 39 21.19 0.44 41.91
C LEU A 39 20.20 -0.51 42.62
N LYS A 40 18.90 -0.40 42.31
CA LYS A 40 17.87 -1.31 42.84
C LYS A 40 18.03 -2.70 42.22
N ILE A 41 18.33 -2.75 40.93
CA ILE A 41 18.63 -4.00 40.21
C ILE A 41 19.90 -4.66 40.77
N GLU A 42 20.95 -3.89 41.04
CA GLU A 42 22.19 -4.39 41.64
C GLU A 42 21.99 -4.89 43.07
N THR A 43 21.21 -4.17 43.88
CA THR A 43 20.86 -4.62 45.24
C THR A 43 20.09 -5.95 45.22
N LEU A 44 19.18 -6.12 44.26
CA LEU A 44 18.48 -7.39 44.06
C LEU A 44 19.40 -8.49 43.54
N LEU A 45 20.30 -8.16 42.63
CA LEU A 45 21.30 -9.09 42.11
C LEU A 45 22.15 -9.68 43.24
N HIS A 46 22.59 -8.84 44.19
CA HIS A 46 23.35 -9.27 45.36
C HIS A 46 22.51 -10.07 46.37
N LYS A 47 21.20 -9.76 46.51
CA LYS A 47 20.28 -10.55 47.35
C LYS A 47 20.02 -11.95 46.78
N VAL A 48 19.99 -12.09 45.45
CA VAL A 48 19.69 -13.36 44.77
C VAL A 48 20.95 -14.22 44.60
N ALA A 49 22.11 -13.59 44.39
CA ALA A 49 23.37 -14.30 44.22
C ALA A 49 23.91 -14.79 45.58
N LYS A 50 24.10 -16.11 45.72
CA LYS A 50 24.68 -16.71 46.94
C LYS A 50 26.17 -16.36 47.13
N ASP A 51 26.89 -16.10 46.04
CA ASP A 51 28.32 -15.77 46.05
C ASP A 51 28.56 -14.33 45.58
N GLU A 52 28.57 -13.39 46.53
CA GLU A 52 28.84 -11.95 46.30
C GLU A 52 30.16 -11.70 45.57
N GLY A 53 31.15 -12.59 45.75
CA GLY A 53 32.46 -12.50 45.14
C GLY A 53 32.61 -13.18 43.78
N SER A 54 31.56 -13.81 43.22
CA SER A 54 31.73 -14.59 42.00
C SER A 54 32.18 -13.72 40.81
N LYS A 55 33.05 -14.27 39.96
CA LYS A 55 33.58 -13.54 38.79
C LYS A 55 32.46 -13.17 37.81
N GLU A 56 31.44 -14.01 37.69
CA GLU A 56 30.30 -13.77 36.80
C GLU A 56 29.39 -12.66 37.33
N LEU A 57 29.11 -12.61 38.64
CA LEU A 57 28.34 -11.52 39.24
C LEU A 57 28.99 -10.16 39.02
N ARG A 58 30.32 -10.08 39.20
CA ARG A 58 31.08 -8.86 38.96
C ARG A 58 31.06 -8.43 37.49
N LYS A 59 31.05 -9.37 36.54
CA LYS A 59 30.87 -9.03 35.11
C LYS A 59 29.48 -8.47 34.84
N ILE A 60 28.44 -9.04 35.46
CA ILE A 60 27.05 -8.60 35.31
C ILE A 60 26.85 -7.20 35.93
N SER A 61 27.36 -6.95 37.14
CA SER A 61 27.29 -5.62 37.77
C SER A 61 28.01 -4.56 36.91
N ARG A 62 29.21 -4.88 36.39
CA ARG A 62 29.95 -3.98 35.48
C ARG A 62 29.20 -3.69 34.18
N SER A 63 28.61 -4.71 33.56
CA SER A 63 27.85 -4.52 32.31
C SER A 63 26.56 -3.74 32.56
N LEU A 64 25.87 -3.99 33.68
CA LEU A 64 24.69 -3.25 34.10
C LEU A 64 25.02 -1.76 34.32
N HIS A 65 26.11 -1.47 35.03
CA HIS A 65 26.59 -0.11 35.25
C HIS A 65 26.92 0.58 33.92
N HIS A 66 27.67 -0.11 33.04
CA HIS A 66 28.01 0.40 31.72
C HIS A 66 26.77 0.76 30.89
N ILE A 67 25.79 -0.15 30.84
CA ILE A 67 24.53 0.07 30.11
C ILE A 67 23.73 1.24 30.73
N SER A 68 23.72 1.37 32.05
CA SER A 68 23.02 2.48 32.72
C SER A 68 23.66 3.82 32.36
N VAL A 69 24.99 3.91 32.41
CA VAL A 69 25.74 5.13 32.02
C VAL A 69 25.50 5.46 30.54
N GLN A 70 25.54 4.46 29.66
CA GLN A 70 25.24 4.66 28.23
C GLN A 70 23.82 5.18 28.01
N ASN A 71 22.82 4.60 28.67
CA ASN A 71 21.44 5.05 28.56
C ASN A 71 21.26 6.49 29.07
N GLN A 72 21.92 6.85 30.17
CA GLN A 72 21.89 8.22 30.68
C GLN A 72 22.52 9.20 29.69
N LEU A 73 23.67 8.85 29.11
CA LEU A 73 24.33 9.66 28.09
C LEU A 73 23.43 9.86 26.88
N LEU A 74 22.84 8.78 26.35
CA LEU A 74 21.88 8.83 25.24
C LEU A 74 20.65 9.69 25.57
N HIS A 75 20.14 9.64 26.80
CA HIS A 75 19.04 10.50 27.22
C HIS A 75 19.44 11.98 27.19
N HIS A 76 20.61 12.32 27.72
CA HIS A 76 21.11 13.70 27.69
C HIS A 76 21.40 14.18 26.27
N GLU A 77 21.95 13.33 25.41
CA GLU A 77 22.15 13.63 23.99
C GLU A 77 20.82 13.89 23.30
N ASN A 78 19.83 13.00 23.46
CA ASN A 78 18.49 13.20 22.91
C ASN A 78 17.84 14.48 23.42
N GLN A 79 18.00 14.81 24.71
CA GLN A 79 17.51 16.05 25.29
C GLN A 79 18.19 17.27 24.67
N ARG A 80 19.52 17.26 24.55
CA ARG A 80 20.29 18.34 23.91
C ARG A 80 19.91 18.50 22.44
N LEU A 81 19.78 17.41 21.70
CA LEU A 81 19.33 17.43 20.30
C LEU A 81 17.92 18.03 20.18
N ALA A 82 17.01 17.66 21.07
CA ALA A 82 15.67 18.25 21.12
C ALA A 82 15.71 19.75 21.42
N GLU A 83 16.58 20.20 22.33
CA GLU A 83 16.79 21.62 22.63
C GLU A 83 17.39 22.38 21.45
N ILE A 84 18.43 21.85 20.81
CA ILE A 84 19.04 22.40 19.59
C ILE A 84 17.99 22.50 18.47
N LEU A 85 17.15 21.48 18.31
CA LEU A 85 16.11 21.48 17.30
C LEU A 85 15.05 22.57 17.60
N LYS A 86 14.68 22.76 18.87
CA LYS A 86 13.79 23.86 19.29
C LYS A 86 14.41 25.22 19.01
N THR A 87 15.68 25.45 19.33
CA THR A 87 16.36 26.73 19.07
C THR A 87 16.52 26.99 17.58
N GLN A 88 16.89 25.97 16.80
CA GLN A 88 16.95 26.07 15.34
C GLN A 88 15.58 26.37 14.73
N LYS A 89 14.49 25.73 15.21
CA LYS A 89 13.13 26.05 14.78
C LYS A 89 12.79 27.51 15.08
N LYS A 90 13.12 28.01 16.28
CA LYS A 90 12.95 29.43 16.63
C LYS A 90 13.75 30.35 15.71
N HIS A 91 14.99 30.00 15.38
CA HIS A 91 15.84 30.79 14.48
C HIS A 91 15.34 30.79 13.02
N LYS A 92 14.84 29.63 12.53
CA LYS A 92 14.21 29.53 11.19
C LYS A 92 12.90 30.29 11.11
N ASN A 93 12.17 30.35 12.22
CA ASN A 93 11.00 31.22 12.39
C ASN A 93 11.45 32.67 12.61
N LYS A 94 12.14 33.25 11.62
CA LYS A 94 12.36 34.70 11.58
C LYS A 94 11.01 35.36 11.75
N SER A 95 10.91 36.34 12.65
CA SER A 95 9.67 37.08 12.88
C SER A 95 9.21 37.65 11.54
N LYS A 96 8.15 37.07 10.96
CA LYS A 96 7.51 37.65 9.78
C LYS A 96 6.94 39.00 10.20
N ALA A 97 7.19 40.03 9.40
CA ALA A 97 6.57 41.32 9.61
C ALA A 97 5.06 41.14 9.64
N LEU A 98 4.39 41.76 10.61
CA LEU A 98 2.95 41.70 10.69
C LEU A 98 2.39 42.50 9.51
N GLU A 99 1.63 41.84 8.65
CA GLU A 99 1.04 42.49 7.47
C GLU A 99 -0.17 43.31 7.90
N PHE A 100 -0.10 44.61 7.67
CA PHE A 100 -1.23 45.51 7.88
C PHE A 100 -1.97 45.77 6.58
N GLN A 101 -3.29 45.88 6.66
CA GLN A 101 -4.09 46.33 5.53
C GLN A 101 -3.69 47.78 5.17
N PRO A 102 -3.41 48.07 3.87
CA PRO A 102 -3.09 49.42 3.40
C PRO A 102 -4.23 50.40 3.70
N ARG A 103 -3.90 51.63 4.08
CA ARG A 103 -4.88 52.73 4.11
C ARG A 103 -5.09 53.27 2.70
N LYS A 104 -6.34 53.61 2.37
CA LYS A 104 -6.69 54.23 1.09
C LYS A 104 -6.07 55.63 0.93
N ASP A 105 -5.89 56.35 2.04
CA ASP A 105 -5.48 57.76 2.06
C ASP A 105 -4.01 57.96 2.51
N TYR A 106 -3.14 57.00 2.20
CA TYR A 106 -1.74 57.07 2.61
C TYR A 106 -0.87 57.76 1.54
N HIS A 107 -0.22 58.86 1.92
CA HIS A 107 0.58 59.70 1.02
C HIS A 107 2.11 59.62 1.28
N GLY A 108 2.57 58.57 1.98
CA GLY A 108 3.98 58.35 2.32
C GLY A 108 4.38 58.96 3.67
N GLY A 109 5.28 58.29 4.41
CA GLY A 109 5.76 58.68 5.75
C GLY A 109 5.71 57.56 6.79
N ALA A 110 6.22 57.80 7.99
CA ALA A 110 6.15 56.82 9.07
C ALA A 110 4.68 56.61 9.53
N GLU A 111 4.17 55.38 9.47
CA GLU A 111 2.83 55.04 10.00
C GLU A 111 2.92 54.66 11.48
N PHE A 112 2.17 55.36 12.32
CA PHE A 112 1.91 54.91 13.69
C PHE A 112 0.71 53.94 13.69
N PHE A 113 0.89 52.78 14.33
CA PHE A 113 -0.17 51.78 14.47
C PHE A 113 -0.82 51.88 15.84
N SER A 114 -2.15 52.06 15.88
CA SER A 114 -2.91 51.95 17.12
C SER A 114 -2.95 50.49 17.61
N PRO A 115 -3.07 50.23 18.92
CA PRO A 115 -3.13 48.86 19.47
C PRO A 115 -4.21 47.99 18.80
N SER A 116 -5.40 48.54 18.57
CA SER A 116 -6.50 47.84 17.89
C SER A 116 -6.14 47.41 16.45
N ARG A 117 -5.36 48.22 15.71
CA ARG A 117 -4.91 47.86 14.36
C ARG A 117 -3.89 46.72 14.38
N VAL A 118 -3.03 46.68 15.40
CA VAL A 118 -2.10 45.56 15.64
C VAL A 118 -2.85 44.27 15.97
N GLU A 119 -3.87 44.34 16.81
CA GLU A 119 -4.71 43.18 17.13
C GLU A 119 -5.44 42.65 15.90
N LYS A 120 -6.04 43.52 15.08
CA LYS A 120 -6.69 43.10 13.83
C LYS A 120 -5.74 42.35 12.91
N ALA A 121 -4.55 42.89 12.67
CA ALA A 121 -3.56 42.25 11.81
C ALA A 121 -3.09 40.88 12.37
N ARG A 122 -2.97 40.73 13.70
CA ARG A 122 -2.67 39.44 14.34
C ARG A 122 -3.80 38.43 14.14
N SER A 123 -5.05 38.85 14.28
CA SER A 123 -6.22 38.01 14.03
C SER A 123 -6.30 37.56 12.58
N ASP A 124 -6.09 38.48 11.62
CA ASP A 124 -6.05 38.17 10.20
C ASP A 124 -4.93 37.16 9.87
N GLN A 125 -3.75 37.33 10.45
CA GLN A 125 -2.64 36.40 10.27
C GLN A 125 -2.93 35.01 10.83
N LYS A 126 -3.59 34.91 12.00
CA LYS A 126 -4.03 33.63 12.55
C LYS A 126 -5.04 32.95 11.63
N ALA A 127 -6.05 33.68 11.16
CA ALA A 127 -7.04 33.16 10.23
C ALA A 127 -6.40 32.65 8.93
N LYS A 128 -5.42 33.38 8.37
CA LYS A 128 -4.63 32.90 7.21
C LYS A 128 -3.91 31.59 7.51
N GLN A 129 -3.22 31.49 8.65
CA GLN A 129 -2.50 30.26 9.04
C GLN A 129 -3.44 29.07 9.27
N GLU A 130 -4.60 29.31 9.86
CA GLU A 130 -5.62 28.28 10.06
C GLU A 130 -6.21 27.81 8.73
N ALA A 131 -6.46 28.73 7.80
CA ALA A 131 -6.92 28.40 6.45
C ALA A 131 -5.87 27.59 5.67
N GLU A 132 -4.58 27.99 5.72
CA GLU A 132 -3.47 27.25 5.11
C GLU A 132 -3.37 25.82 5.66
N LYS A 133 -3.41 25.66 7.00
CA LYS A 133 -3.40 24.34 7.64
C LYS A 133 -4.61 23.49 7.25
N ALA A 134 -5.80 24.08 7.22
CA ALA A 134 -7.01 23.39 6.79
C ALA A 134 -6.92 22.95 5.32
N GLU A 135 -6.30 23.75 4.46
CA GLU A 135 -6.05 23.38 3.07
C GLU A 135 -5.03 22.23 2.95
N GLU A 136 -3.96 22.25 3.74
CA GLU A 136 -2.99 21.14 3.80
C GLU A 136 -3.65 19.84 4.26
N LEU A 137 -4.47 19.89 5.31
CA LEU A 137 -5.24 18.74 5.78
C LEU A 137 -6.19 18.22 4.69
N ARG A 138 -6.94 19.11 4.04
CA ARG A 138 -7.81 18.73 2.91
C ARG A 138 -7.04 18.09 1.75
N LYS A 139 -5.83 18.58 1.44
CA LYS A 139 -4.97 17.98 0.41
C LYS A 139 -4.54 16.57 0.83
N ALA A 140 -4.16 16.37 2.10
CA ALA A 140 -3.81 15.04 2.61
C ALA A 140 -5.00 14.08 2.53
N GLU A 141 -6.18 14.48 2.99
CA GLU A 141 -7.42 13.71 2.89
C GLU A 141 -7.76 13.33 1.43
N MET A 142 -7.59 14.27 0.50
CA MET A 142 -7.79 14.01 -0.93
C MET A 142 -6.81 12.99 -1.50
N VAL A 143 -5.56 12.99 -1.04
CA VAL A 143 -4.56 11.99 -1.46
C VAL A 143 -4.94 10.61 -0.91
N GLU A 144 -5.35 10.52 0.35
CA GLU A 144 -5.83 9.28 0.95
C GLU A 144 -7.05 8.73 0.22
N LEU A 145 -8.04 9.58 -0.07
CA LEU A 145 -9.25 9.20 -0.81
C LEU A 145 -8.91 8.72 -2.23
N ARG A 146 -7.94 9.35 -2.90
CA ARG A 146 -7.45 8.90 -4.21
C ARG A 146 -6.80 7.53 -4.13
N HIS A 147 -5.98 7.29 -3.11
CA HIS A 147 -5.34 6.00 -2.89
C HIS A 147 -6.38 4.90 -2.62
N ALA A 148 -7.35 5.15 -1.74
CA ALA A 148 -8.44 4.23 -1.46
C ALA A 148 -9.27 3.90 -2.72
N ASN A 149 -9.61 4.92 -3.51
CA ASN A 149 -10.31 4.72 -4.78
C ASN A 149 -9.50 3.91 -5.79
N LYS A 150 -8.18 4.10 -5.84
CA LYS A 150 -7.30 3.30 -6.70
C LYS A 150 -7.35 1.83 -6.30
N LEU A 151 -7.19 1.53 -5.01
CA LEU A 151 -7.26 0.16 -4.49
C LEU A 151 -8.63 -0.48 -4.75
N TYR A 152 -9.71 0.28 -4.58
CA TYR A 152 -11.06 -0.22 -4.86
C TYR A 152 -11.24 -0.58 -6.34
N LYS A 153 -10.76 0.27 -7.25
CA LYS A 153 -10.77 -0.01 -8.70
C LYS A 153 -9.92 -1.22 -9.06
N GLU A 154 -8.77 -1.39 -8.44
CA GLU A 154 -7.90 -2.56 -8.64
C GLU A 154 -8.61 -3.84 -8.21
N LYS A 155 -9.30 -3.85 -7.06
CA LYS A 155 -10.11 -5.00 -6.61
C LYS A 155 -11.23 -5.35 -7.60
N ILE A 156 -11.98 -4.36 -8.08
CA ILE A 156 -13.02 -4.58 -9.09
C ILE A 156 -12.40 -5.15 -10.38
N ALA A 157 -11.24 -4.63 -10.80
CA ALA A 157 -10.58 -5.11 -11.99
C ALA A 157 -10.07 -6.55 -11.85
N GLN A 158 -9.57 -6.93 -10.67
CA GLN A 158 -9.18 -8.30 -10.35
C GLN A 158 -10.38 -9.24 -10.39
N GLU A 159 -11.48 -8.89 -9.73
CA GLU A 159 -12.70 -9.69 -9.74
C GLU A 159 -13.23 -9.90 -11.17
N ARG A 160 -13.21 -8.87 -12.01
CA ARG A 160 -13.60 -8.99 -13.43
C ARG A 160 -12.68 -9.92 -14.22
N ARG A 161 -11.38 -9.92 -13.94
CA ARG A 161 -10.43 -10.85 -14.58
C ARG A 161 -10.68 -12.28 -14.16
N GLU A 162 -10.89 -12.52 -12.87
CA GLU A 162 -11.23 -13.84 -12.34
C GLU A 162 -12.56 -14.36 -12.91
N GLN A 163 -13.57 -13.51 -13.05
CA GLN A 163 -14.83 -13.86 -13.71
C GLN A 163 -14.62 -14.27 -15.17
N GLN A 164 -13.81 -13.51 -15.92
CA GLN A 164 -13.47 -13.84 -17.31
C GLN A 164 -12.68 -15.14 -17.43
N GLU A 165 -11.74 -15.41 -16.51
CA GLU A 165 -10.98 -16.66 -16.49
C GLU A 165 -11.87 -17.86 -16.20
N LYS A 166 -12.79 -17.73 -15.23
CA LYS A 166 -13.79 -18.77 -14.94
C LYS A 166 -14.69 -19.04 -16.14
N GLU A 167 -15.19 -17.99 -16.80
CA GLU A 167 -16.03 -18.15 -17.99
C GLU A 167 -15.28 -18.85 -19.14
N LYS A 168 -14.02 -18.44 -19.41
CA LYS A 168 -13.19 -19.09 -20.43
C LYS A 168 -12.91 -20.55 -20.10
N ALA A 169 -12.57 -20.85 -18.84
CA ALA A 169 -12.33 -22.22 -18.39
C ALA A 169 -13.57 -23.10 -18.57
N GLU A 170 -14.76 -22.60 -18.20
CA GLU A 170 -16.03 -23.31 -18.43
C GLU A 170 -16.31 -23.51 -19.93
N GLN A 171 -16.10 -22.49 -20.76
CA GLN A 171 -16.25 -22.62 -22.21
C GLN A 171 -15.30 -23.67 -22.81
N ASP A 172 -14.05 -23.71 -22.35
CA ASP A 172 -13.05 -24.67 -22.85
C ASP A 172 -13.34 -26.09 -22.35
N ARG A 173 -13.86 -26.26 -21.13
CA ARG A 173 -14.37 -27.55 -20.63
C ARG A 173 -15.50 -28.05 -21.50
N LEU A 174 -16.52 -27.22 -21.76
CA LEU A 174 -17.65 -27.58 -22.62
C LEU A 174 -17.21 -27.93 -24.06
N LYS A 175 -16.25 -27.19 -24.63
CA LYS A 175 -15.67 -27.53 -25.94
C LYS A 175 -14.95 -28.86 -25.89
N SER A 176 -14.18 -29.14 -24.84
CA SER A 176 -13.45 -30.39 -24.67
C SER A 176 -14.37 -31.60 -24.49
N GLU A 177 -15.51 -31.44 -23.80
CA GLU A 177 -16.52 -32.48 -23.64
C GLU A 177 -17.23 -32.74 -24.97
N LYS A 178 -17.62 -31.69 -25.69
CA LYS A 178 -18.19 -31.81 -27.04
C LYS A 178 -17.24 -32.48 -28.02
N THR A 179 -15.93 -32.18 -27.97
CA THR A 179 -14.96 -32.84 -28.87
C THR A 179 -14.78 -34.31 -28.51
N LYS A 180 -14.79 -34.67 -27.23
CA LYS A 180 -14.78 -36.07 -26.76
C LYS A 180 -16.03 -36.81 -27.21
N GLU A 181 -17.22 -36.25 -27.00
CA GLU A 181 -18.49 -36.86 -27.41
C GLU A 181 -18.53 -37.09 -28.94
N VAL A 182 -18.08 -36.10 -29.72
CA VAL A 182 -17.98 -36.24 -31.18
C VAL A 182 -16.97 -37.32 -31.58
N ALA A 183 -15.84 -37.43 -30.88
CA ALA A 183 -14.84 -38.47 -31.13
C ALA A 183 -15.37 -39.87 -30.79
N GLU A 184 -16.05 -40.03 -29.66
CA GLU A 184 -16.70 -41.27 -29.25
C GLU A 184 -17.80 -41.67 -30.24
N ARG A 185 -18.64 -40.73 -30.67
CA ARG A 185 -19.67 -40.99 -31.70
C ARG A 185 -19.06 -41.41 -33.03
N LYS A 186 -17.93 -40.81 -33.43
CA LYS A 186 -17.18 -41.23 -34.63
C LYS A 186 -16.58 -42.63 -34.45
N ALA A 187 -15.98 -42.94 -33.30
CA ALA A 187 -15.44 -44.26 -32.99
C ALA A 187 -16.53 -45.34 -32.99
N GLN A 188 -17.70 -45.05 -32.41
CA GLN A 188 -18.84 -45.97 -32.43
C GLN A 188 -19.33 -46.24 -33.85
N ARG A 189 -19.52 -45.19 -34.67
CA ARG A 189 -19.88 -45.36 -36.08
C ARG A 189 -18.88 -46.21 -36.86
N GLN A 190 -17.58 -46.10 -36.54
CA GLN A 190 -16.54 -46.94 -37.14
C GLN A 190 -16.65 -48.40 -36.69
N ARG A 191 -16.88 -48.68 -35.40
CA ARG A 191 -17.13 -50.04 -34.90
C ARG A 191 -18.35 -50.68 -35.56
N ASP A 192 -19.47 -49.96 -35.63
CA ASP A 192 -20.69 -50.44 -36.28
C ASP A 192 -20.46 -50.72 -37.76
N LYS A 193 -19.64 -49.89 -38.44
CA LYS A 193 -19.26 -50.11 -39.83
C LYS A 193 -18.44 -51.41 -39.97
N GLN A 194 -17.42 -51.59 -39.14
CA GLN A 194 -16.58 -52.80 -39.13
C GLN A 194 -17.40 -54.06 -38.83
N ALA A 195 -18.33 -54.00 -37.87
CA ALA A 195 -19.22 -55.12 -37.56
C ALA A 195 -20.11 -55.49 -38.76
N ARG A 196 -20.75 -54.49 -39.40
CA ARG A 196 -21.54 -54.73 -40.64
C ARG A 196 -20.68 -55.31 -41.76
N ASP A 197 -19.46 -54.83 -41.92
CA ASP A 197 -18.54 -55.31 -42.97
C ASP A 197 -18.07 -56.75 -42.66
N ALA A 198 -17.84 -57.09 -41.39
CA ALA A 198 -17.50 -58.45 -40.95
C ALA A 198 -18.68 -59.44 -41.12
N GLU A 199 -19.91 -59.04 -40.76
CA GLU A 199 -21.12 -59.83 -41.01
C GLU A 199 -21.31 -60.11 -42.50
N LYS A 200 -21.15 -59.09 -43.34
CA LYS A 200 -21.18 -59.27 -44.80
C LYS A 200 -20.10 -60.24 -45.29
N ALA A 201 -18.89 -60.18 -44.73
CA ALA A 201 -17.81 -61.11 -45.09
C ALA A 201 -18.12 -62.56 -44.70
N VAL A 202 -18.69 -62.79 -43.51
CA VAL A 202 -19.15 -64.12 -43.08
C VAL A 202 -20.29 -64.64 -43.96
N GLN A 203 -21.29 -63.80 -44.28
CA GLN A 203 -22.36 -64.17 -45.22
C GLN A 203 -21.84 -64.48 -46.63
N LEU A 204 -20.82 -63.76 -47.11
CA LEU A 204 -20.18 -64.01 -48.41
C LEU A 204 -19.46 -65.37 -48.43
N LEU A 205 -18.79 -65.76 -47.34
CA LEU A 205 -18.13 -67.07 -47.20
C LEU A 205 -19.13 -68.23 -47.09
N GLN A 206 -20.30 -68.01 -46.49
CA GLN A 206 -21.38 -68.99 -46.43
C GLN A 206 -22.12 -69.16 -47.77
N ARG A 207 -22.18 -68.11 -48.60
CA ARG A 207 -22.60 -68.22 -50.00
C ARG A 207 -21.48 -68.85 -50.83
N GLY A 208 -21.29 -70.14 -50.58
CA GLY A 208 -20.40 -71.02 -51.31
C GLY A 208 -20.58 -70.95 -52.83
N LYS A 209 -19.49 -71.30 -53.51
CA LYS A 209 -19.41 -71.78 -54.89
C LYS A 209 -20.55 -71.31 -55.79
N ARG A 210 -20.51 -70.04 -56.20
CA ARG A 210 -21.31 -69.54 -57.32
C ARG A 210 -20.41 -69.34 -58.54
N LYS A 211 -20.88 -69.88 -59.67
CA LYS A 211 -20.24 -69.85 -60.99
C LYS A 211 -20.04 -68.40 -61.43
N ALA A 212 -18.83 -68.09 -61.87
CA ALA A 212 -18.50 -66.83 -62.52
C ALA A 212 -18.94 -66.86 -63.98
N SER A 213 -19.83 -65.93 -64.36
CA SER A 213 -20.10 -65.42 -65.71
C SER A 213 -21.26 -64.40 -65.56
N GLN A 214 -21.37 -63.25 -66.20
CA GLN A 214 -20.82 -62.61 -67.41
C GLN A 214 -20.67 -61.10 -67.13
N PRO A 215 -19.87 -60.34 -67.91
CA PRO A 215 -19.80 -58.89 -67.79
C PRO A 215 -21.01 -58.24 -68.46
N THR A 216 -21.71 -57.36 -67.73
CA THR A 216 -22.72 -56.46 -68.27
C THR A 216 -22.14 -55.05 -68.43
N GLU A 217 -22.07 -54.59 -69.67
CA GLU A 217 -22.05 -53.16 -70.00
C GLU A 217 -23.46 -52.57 -69.81
N PRO A 218 -23.69 -51.26 -70.05
CA PRO A 218 -23.08 -50.07 -69.45
C PRO A 218 -24.19 -49.26 -68.74
N LYS A 219 -23.87 -48.19 -67.98
CA LYS A 219 -24.83 -47.07 -67.85
C LYS A 219 -24.22 -45.76 -67.34
N LYS A 220 -24.49 -44.74 -68.16
CA LYS A 220 -24.27 -43.30 -68.02
C LYS A 220 -24.63 -42.80 -66.61
N LYS A 221 -23.68 -42.13 -65.93
CA LYS A 221 -24.00 -41.34 -64.75
C LYS A 221 -24.00 -39.86 -65.10
N GLN A 222 -25.14 -39.26 -64.80
CA GLN A 222 -25.51 -37.88 -65.05
C GLN A 222 -24.74 -36.93 -64.13
N ASN A 223 -24.35 -35.79 -64.69
CA ASN A 223 -23.84 -34.63 -63.96
C ASN A 223 -24.87 -34.19 -62.92
N ARG A 224 -24.54 -34.32 -61.63
CA ARG A 224 -25.17 -33.52 -60.59
C ARG A 224 -24.33 -32.27 -60.41
N GLY A 225 -24.87 -31.17 -60.91
CA GLY A 225 -24.33 -29.84 -60.68
C GLY A 225 -24.23 -29.59 -59.18
N ALA A 226 -23.01 -29.32 -58.72
CA ALA A 226 -22.82 -28.57 -57.50
C ALA A 226 -23.11 -27.12 -57.87
N VAL A 227 -24.28 -26.64 -57.44
CA VAL A 227 -24.68 -25.24 -57.44
C VAL A 227 -23.56 -24.43 -56.82
N GLY A 228 -22.81 -23.73 -57.67
CA GLY A 228 -21.94 -22.65 -57.24
C GLY A 228 -22.84 -21.55 -56.70
N ALA A 229 -23.04 -21.54 -55.38
CA ALA A 229 -23.61 -20.38 -54.70
C ALA A 229 -22.65 -19.21 -54.95
N ARG A 230 -23.05 -18.34 -55.87
CA ARG A 230 -22.45 -17.01 -56.02
C ARG A 230 -22.74 -16.27 -54.72
N HIS A 231 -21.74 -16.17 -53.85
CA HIS A 231 -21.72 -15.07 -52.91
C HIS A 231 -21.39 -13.82 -53.73
N ASP A 232 -22.40 -13.00 -53.98
CA ASP A 232 -22.18 -11.60 -54.31
C ASP A 232 -21.29 -11.03 -53.21
N VAL A 233 -20.03 -10.79 -53.55
CA VAL A 233 -19.15 -9.92 -52.78
C VAL A 233 -19.76 -8.53 -52.94
N VAL A 234 -20.65 -8.17 -52.03
CA VAL A 234 -20.98 -6.78 -51.77
C VAL A 234 -19.63 -6.10 -51.50
N ALA A 235 -19.23 -5.21 -52.40
CA ALA A 235 -18.07 -4.37 -52.19
C ALA A 235 -18.33 -3.56 -50.91
N VAL A 236 -17.77 -4.03 -49.79
CA VAL A 236 -17.70 -3.27 -48.56
C VAL A 236 -16.83 -2.07 -48.88
N THR A 237 -17.46 -0.90 -48.90
CA THR A 237 -16.77 0.38 -48.93
C THR A 237 -15.71 0.39 -47.83
N PRO A 238 -14.44 0.67 -48.13
CA PRO A 238 -13.42 0.73 -47.09
C PRO A 238 -13.79 1.83 -46.07
N PRO A 239 -13.58 1.59 -44.76
CA PRO A 239 -13.87 2.59 -43.75
C PRO A 239 -13.07 3.87 -44.01
N PRO A 240 -13.65 5.07 -43.81
CA PRO A 240 -12.96 6.33 -44.05
C PRO A 240 -11.71 6.43 -43.16
N ALA A 241 -10.60 6.88 -43.73
CA ALA A 241 -9.35 7.06 -42.99
C ALA A 241 -9.55 8.02 -41.80
N PRO A 242 -8.93 7.74 -40.63
CA PRO A 242 -9.09 8.57 -39.44
C PRO A 242 -8.56 9.99 -39.70
N ARG A 243 -9.37 11.00 -39.34
CA ARG A 243 -8.99 12.41 -39.49
C ARG A 243 -7.81 12.70 -38.56
N THR A 244 -6.75 13.33 -39.07
CA THR A 244 -5.57 13.71 -38.26
C THR A 244 -5.40 15.22 -38.19
N HIS A 245 -4.81 15.73 -37.10
CA HIS A 245 -4.40 17.13 -36.98
C HIS A 245 -2.99 17.24 -36.39
N LYS A 246 -2.33 18.38 -36.61
CA LYS A 246 -1.01 18.70 -36.04
C LYS A 246 -1.18 19.37 -34.68
N THR A 247 -0.56 18.82 -33.65
CA THR A 247 -0.52 19.44 -32.32
C THR A 247 0.50 20.57 -32.27
N ARG A 248 0.42 21.42 -31.24
CA ARG A 248 1.33 22.56 -31.02
C ARG A 248 2.82 22.16 -30.93
N SER A 249 3.13 20.89 -30.67
CA SER A 249 4.50 20.33 -30.66
C SER A 249 4.92 19.65 -31.97
N GLY A 250 4.14 19.80 -33.05
CA GLY A 250 4.46 19.31 -34.40
C GLY A 250 4.10 17.86 -34.69
N ARG A 251 3.56 17.13 -33.71
CA ARG A 251 3.17 15.71 -33.86
C ARG A 251 1.77 15.58 -34.49
N THR A 252 1.60 14.59 -35.35
CA THR A 252 0.28 14.22 -35.92
C THR A 252 -0.48 13.32 -34.96
N ALA A 253 -1.69 13.71 -34.60
CA ALA A 253 -2.59 12.92 -33.75
C ALA A 253 -3.92 12.63 -34.48
N THR A 254 -4.40 11.40 -34.37
CA THR A 254 -5.65 10.89 -34.94
C THR A 254 -6.85 11.23 -34.04
N LEU A 255 -7.89 11.83 -34.60
CA LEU A 255 -9.18 12.08 -33.95
C LEU A 255 -10.07 10.85 -34.14
N TYR A 256 -10.51 10.26 -33.02
CA TYR A 256 -11.59 9.28 -32.99
C TYR A 256 -12.84 10.04 -32.55
N ASN A 257 -13.89 10.04 -33.38
CA ASN A 257 -15.23 10.51 -33.00
C ASN A 257 -15.97 9.40 -32.27
#